data_AF-A0A9C7PN09-F1
#
_entry.id   AF-A0A9C7PN09-F1
#
_cell.length_a   1.000
_cell.length_b   1.000
_cell.length_c   1.000
_cell.angle_alpha   90.00
_cell.angle_beta   90.00
_cell.angle_gamma   90.00
#
_symmetry.space_group_name_H-M   'P 1'
#
loop_
_entity.id
_entity.type
_entity.pdbx_description
1 polymer ?
#
loop_
_entity_poly.entity_id
_entity_poly.type
_entity_poly.pdbx_seq_one_letter_code
_entity_poly.pdbx_strand_id
1 'polypeptide(L)'
;MGLDSATNNATRMVGPLFGGVVYQAVGLEGTYLVGFVLSALAAFLIARLSVDSSAPPVRTSSLLADIIEGLRYIRSNRVVMAVLVITVLMNFFSFPFLGMIPVIGKDILHLEPSLIGVLAAADGCGALFGGIVVAVFAQSVYYRRIFVIGSAIVLVAVFVFSLSGVFGLSVSVLLIGGLGLAGFGTMQSTLIFVETPASIRGRVLGILTMCIGTMPIGMLAVGLIADWIGAARAISVMTLCGMAVFKPRCLCTGVRCGDTELCRTE
;
A
#
# COMPACT_ATOMS: atom_id res chain seq x y z
N MET A 1 -10.79 10.75 3.92
CA MET A 1 -10.23 9.48 3.41
C MET A 1 -10.13 9.47 1.89
N GLY A 2 -11.18 9.80 1.14
CA GLY A 2 -11.13 9.84 -0.34
C GLY A 2 -10.09 10.80 -0.92
N LEU A 3 -10.05 12.06 -0.44
CA LEU A 3 -9.07 13.06 -0.91
C LEU A 3 -7.63 12.65 -0.60
N ASP A 4 -7.35 12.24 0.65
CA ASP A 4 -6.03 11.79 1.09
C ASP A 4 -5.51 10.58 0.26
N SER A 5 -6.38 9.59 0.03
CA SER A 5 -6.06 8.43 -0.81
C SER A 5 -5.85 8.83 -2.28
N ALA A 6 -6.67 9.73 -2.81
CA ALA A 6 -6.52 10.24 -4.17
C ALA A 6 -5.22 11.01 -4.35
N THR A 7 -4.87 11.89 -3.41
CA THR A 7 -3.61 12.63 -3.41
C THR A 7 -2.41 11.69 -3.34
N ASN A 8 -2.45 10.68 -2.47
CA ASN A 8 -1.35 9.71 -2.36
C ASN A 8 -1.16 8.90 -3.64
N ASN A 9 -2.24 8.41 -4.26
CA ASN A 9 -2.16 7.67 -5.52
C ASN A 9 -1.73 8.57 -6.69
N ALA A 10 -2.20 9.82 -6.74
CA ALA A 10 -1.77 10.79 -7.74
C ALA A 10 -0.27 11.08 -7.61
N THR A 11 0.25 11.28 -6.40
CA THR A 11 1.68 11.48 -6.16
C THR A 11 2.50 10.25 -6.60
N ARG A 12 2.01 9.04 -6.36
CA ARG A 12 2.68 7.79 -6.80
C ARG A 12 2.67 7.59 -8.31
N MET A 13 1.76 8.23 -9.03
CA MET A 13 1.74 8.24 -10.50
C MET A 13 2.62 9.36 -11.05
N VAL A 14 2.39 10.59 -10.60
CA VAL A 14 3.02 11.82 -11.11
C VAL A 14 4.50 11.88 -10.70
N GLY A 15 4.82 11.54 -9.46
CA GLY A 15 6.17 11.64 -8.90
C GLY A 15 7.22 10.89 -9.73
N PRO A 16 7.07 9.57 -9.96
CA PRO A 16 8.03 8.82 -10.75
C PRO A 16 8.11 9.24 -12.22
N LEU A 17 7.00 9.69 -12.84
CA LEU A 17 7.02 10.21 -14.22
C LEU A 17 7.92 11.45 -14.33
N PHE A 18 7.63 12.46 -13.52
CA PHE A 18 8.41 13.70 -13.53
C PHE A 18 9.83 13.46 -13.02
N GLY A 19 10.00 12.62 -12.00
CA GLY A 19 11.31 12.25 -11.48
C GLY A 19 12.21 11.59 -12.52
N GLY A 20 11.66 10.64 -13.30
CA GLY A 20 12.40 9.97 -14.38
C GLY A 20 12.79 10.93 -15.51
N VAL A 21 11.89 11.83 -15.90
CA VAL A 21 12.16 12.85 -16.94
C VAL A 21 13.22 13.85 -16.47
N VAL A 22 13.09 14.38 -15.26
CA VAL A 22 14.08 15.32 -14.68
C VAL A 22 15.44 14.63 -14.58
N TYR A 23 15.48 13.39 -14.10
CA TYR A 23 16.73 12.64 -14.00
C TYR A 23 17.40 12.40 -15.35
N GLN A 24 16.62 12.11 -16.40
CA GLN A 24 17.18 11.98 -17.74
C GLN A 24 17.67 13.32 -18.31
N ALA A 25 16.99 14.43 -18.02
CA ALA A 25 17.30 15.75 -18.59
C ALA A 25 18.47 16.46 -17.93
N VAL A 26 18.56 16.43 -16.59
CA VAL A 26 19.55 17.21 -15.82
C VAL A 26 20.49 16.34 -14.97
N GLY A 27 20.39 15.02 -15.09
CA GLY A 27 21.24 14.08 -14.37
C GLY A 27 20.96 14.02 -12.86
N LEU A 28 21.84 13.33 -12.14
CA LEU A 28 21.70 13.09 -10.70
C LEU A 28 21.76 14.38 -9.88
N GLU A 29 22.76 15.22 -10.12
CA GLU A 29 22.97 16.48 -9.39
C GLU A 29 21.79 17.45 -9.57
N GLY A 30 21.35 17.64 -10.82
CA GLY A 30 20.20 18.47 -11.14
C GLY A 30 18.90 17.97 -10.50
N THR A 31 18.71 16.66 -10.43
CA THR A 31 17.53 16.05 -9.78
C THR A 31 17.50 16.37 -8.28
N TYR A 32 18.64 16.26 -7.59
CA TYR A 32 18.73 16.63 -6.17
C TYR A 32 18.50 18.12 -5.95
N LEU A 33 19.01 18.99 -6.83
CA LEU A 33 18.77 20.42 -6.75
C LEU A 33 17.27 20.76 -6.90
N VAL A 34 16.61 20.16 -7.88
CA VAL A 34 15.15 20.32 -8.08
C VAL A 34 14.38 19.84 -6.85
N GLY A 35 14.73 18.68 -6.30
CA GLY A 35 14.13 18.15 -5.06
C GLY A 35 14.31 19.08 -3.86
N PHE A 36 15.50 19.69 -3.71
CA PHE A 36 15.78 20.67 -2.68
C PHE A 36 14.91 21.92 -2.82
N VAL A 37 14.80 22.49 -4.02
CA VAL A 37 13.97 23.69 -4.28
C VAL A 37 12.50 23.42 -3.98
N LEU A 38 11.96 22.29 -4.43
CA LEU A 38 10.57 21.90 -4.16
C LEU A 38 10.30 21.71 -2.66
N SER A 39 11.23 21.05 -1.96
CA SER A 39 11.11 20.82 -0.51
C SER A 39 11.22 22.12 0.29
N ALA A 40 12.11 23.03 -0.12
CA ALA A 40 12.25 24.35 0.48
C ALA A 40 10.99 25.20 0.27
N LEU A 41 10.39 25.16 -0.92
CA LEU A 41 9.12 25.82 -1.21
C LEU A 41 7.99 25.25 -0.34
N ALA A 42 7.90 23.93 -0.20
CA ALA A 42 6.92 23.29 0.67
C ALA A 42 7.09 23.72 2.14
N ALA A 43 8.32 23.74 2.64
CA ALA A 43 8.63 24.20 4.00
C ALA A 43 8.23 25.68 4.19
N PHE A 44 8.50 26.54 3.21
CA PHE A 44 8.11 27.94 3.24
C PHE A 44 6.58 28.12 3.27
N LEU A 45 5.83 27.38 2.45
CA LEU A 45 4.37 27.42 2.44
C LEU A 45 3.78 26.95 3.78
N ILE A 46 4.32 25.87 4.36
CA ILE A 46 3.91 25.37 5.67
C ILE A 46 4.21 26.41 6.76
N ALA A 47 5.37 27.07 6.72
CA ALA A 47 5.72 28.12 7.68
C ALA A 47 4.81 29.36 7.62
N ARG A 48 4.12 29.57 6.49
CA ARG A 48 3.12 30.64 6.31
C ARG A 48 1.70 30.21 6.71
N LEU A 49 1.50 28.93 7.00
CA LEU A 49 0.21 28.41 7.40
C LEU A 49 -0.01 28.69 8.89
N SER A 50 -0.89 29.64 9.20
CA SER A 50 -1.39 29.83 10.55
C SER A 50 -2.48 28.81 10.83
N VAL A 51 -2.19 27.81 11.67
CA VAL A 51 -3.17 26.82 12.11
C VAL A 51 -3.69 27.21 13.49
N ASP A 52 -4.98 27.53 13.59
CA ASP A 52 -5.65 27.70 14.88
C ASP A 52 -5.61 26.38 15.64
N SER A 53 -4.71 26.32 16.62
CA SER A 53 -4.48 25.13 17.44
C SER A 53 -5.49 25.07 18.58
N SER A 54 -6.79 24.97 18.25
CA SER A 54 -7.85 24.63 19.22
C SER A 54 -8.00 23.11 19.38
N ALA A 55 -6.88 22.37 19.34
CA ALA A 55 -6.92 20.95 19.60
C ALA A 55 -7.18 20.72 21.09
N PRO A 56 -8.22 19.94 21.47
CA PRO A 56 -8.45 19.62 22.88
C PRO A 56 -7.22 18.92 23.48
N PRO A 57 -6.90 19.19 24.75
CA PRO A 57 -5.72 18.62 25.39
C PRO A 57 -5.73 17.10 25.28
N VAL A 58 -4.65 16.54 24.74
CA VAL A 58 -4.46 15.09 24.60
C VAL A 58 -4.52 14.49 26.01
N ARG A 59 -5.52 13.64 26.27
CA ARG A 59 -5.59 12.91 27.54
C ARG A 59 -4.33 12.07 27.68
N THR A 60 -3.62 12.26 28.78
CA THR A 60 -2.44 11.48 29.18
C THR A 60 -2.86 10.10 29.68
N SER A 61 -3.42 9.27 28.80
CA SER A 61 -3.46 7.83 29.04
C SER A 61 -2.05 7.26 28.92
N SER A 62 -1.75 6.22 29.70
CA SER A 62 -0.50 5.48 29.54
C SER A 62 -0.48 4.86 28.14
N LEU A 63 0.48 5.26 27.31
CA LEU A 63 0.66 4.75 25.94
C LEU A 63 0.69 3.21 25.90
N LEU A 64 1.33 2.59 26.89
CA LEU A 64 1.37 1.14 27.06
C LEU A 64 -0.02 0.55 27.33
N ALA A 65 -0.83 1.21 28.18
CA ALA A 65 -2.19 0.77 28.44
C ALA A 65 -3.06 0.84 27.17
N ASP A 66 -2.91 1.91 26.38
CA ASP A 66 -3.63 2.09 25.12
C ASP A 66 -3.26 1.02 24.07
N ILE A 67 -1.97 0.66 23.98
CA ILE A 67 -1.48 -0.42 23.11
C ILE A 67 -2.03 -1.77 23.57
N ILE A 68 -1.97 -2.07 24.87
CA ILE A 68 -2.49 -3.33 25.43
C ILE A 68 -3.99 -3.47 25.19
N GLU A 69 -4.75 -2.39 25.38
CA GLU A 69 -6.19 -2.36 25.13
C GLU A 69 -6.51 -2.58 23.65
N GLY A 70 -5.78 -1.90 22.75
CA GLY A 70 -5.89 -2.10 21.31
C GLY A 70 -5.58 -3.55 20.91
N LEU A 71 -4.50 -4.14 21.42
CA LEU A 71 -4.13 -5.53 21.18
C LEU A 71 -5.16 -6.53 21.72
N ARG A 72 -5.76 -6.25 22.88
CA ARG A 72 -6.83 -7.07 23.45
C ARG A 72 -8.05 -7.08 22.53
N TYR A 73 -8.43 -5.92 22.00
CA TYR A 73 -9.53 -5.81 21.03
C TYR A 73 -9.22 -6.51 19.70
N ILE A 74 -8.00 -6.36 19.19
CA ILE A 74 -7.58 -7.05 17.96
C ILE A 74 -7.70 -8.57 18.11
N ARG A 75 -7.34 -9.12 19.28
CA ARG A 75 -7.46 -10.56 19.55
C ARG A 75 -8.92 -11.05 19.61
N SER A 76 -9.87 -10.20 20.00
CA SER A 76 -11.29 -10.58 20.04
C SER A 76 -11.98 -10.43 18.69
N ASN A 77 -11.56 -9.48 17.85
CA ASN A 77 -12.13 -9.27 16.51
C ASN A 77 -11.28 -9.96 15.42
N ARG A 78 -11.76 -11.12 14.94
CA ARG A 78 -11.08 -11.91 13.90
C ARG A 78 -10.90 -11.15 12.57
N VAL A 79 -11.79 -10.22 12.22
CA VAL A 79 -11.69 -9.46 10.97
C VAL A 79 -10.53 -8.47 11.06
N VAL A 80 -10.46 -7.71 12.15
CA VAL A 80 -9.37 -6.76 12.40
C VAL A 80 -8.03 -7.47 12.47
N MET A 81 -7.96 -8.58 13.20
CA MET A 81 -6.75 -9.42 13.25
C MET A 81 -6.31 -9.87 11.85
N ALA A 82 -7.24 -10.34 11.02
CA ALA A 82 -6.94 -10.79 9.67
C ALA A 82 -6.42 -9.64 8.78
N VAL A 83 -7.01 -8.44 8.87
CA VAL A 83 -6.54 -7.25 8.15
C VAL A 83 -5.11 -6.89 8.57
N LEU A 84 -4.80 -6.89 9.86
CA LEU A 84 -3.46 -6.58 10.36
C LEU A 84 -2.42 -7.62 9.96
N VAL A 85 -2.76 -8.92 10.03
CA VAL A 85 -1.86 -9.99 9.57
C VAL A 85 -1.58 -9.87 8.08
N ILE A 86 -2.61 -9.70 7.25
CA ILE A 86 -2.42 -9.50 5.81
C ILE A 86 -1.62 -8.23 5.54
N THR A 87 -1.83 -7.17 6.31
CA THR A 87 -1.04 -5.94 6.20
C THR A 87 0.45 -6.20 6.41
N VAL A 88 0.83 -6.91 7.48
CA VAL A 88 2.23 -7.25 7.75
C VAL A 88 2.78 -8.15 6.64
N LEU A 89 2.03 -9.15 6.20
CA LEU A 89 2.43 -10.04 5.11
C LEU A 89 2.69 -9.26 3.81
N MET A 90 1.78 -8.36 3.42
CA MET A 90 1.92 -7.56 2.22
C MET A 90 3.14 -6.64 2.33
N ASN A 91 3.29 -5.93 3.45
CA ASN A 91 4.41 -4.99 3.66
C ASN A 91 5.76 -5.70 3.70
N PHE A 92 5.81 -6.94 4.20
CA PHE A 92 7.04 -7.72 4.28
C PHE A 92 7.37 -8.44 2.97
N PHE A 93 6.39 -9.06 2.29
CA PHE A 93 6.65 -9.93 1.14
C PHE A 93 6.39 -9.28 -0.22
N SER A 94 5.45 -8.35 -0.30
CA SER A 94 5.01 -7.78 -1.58
C SER A 94 5.63 -6.41 -1.83
N PHE A 95 5.35 -5.42 -0.97
CA PHE A 95 5.77 -4.02 -1.13
C PHE A 95 7.28 -3.79 -1.35
N PRO A 96 8.20 -4.66 -0.89
CA PRO A 96 9.62 -4.51 -1.19
C PRO A 96 9.96 -4.39 -2.68
N PHE A 97 9.08 -4.87 -3.57
CA PHE A 97 9.24 -4.72 -5.01
C PHE A 97 9.35 -3.27 -5.49
N LEU A 98 8.70 -2.31 -4.81
CA LEU A 98 8.70 -0.90 -5.21
C LEU A 98 10.12 -0.31 -5.23
N GLY A 99 10.97 -0.72 -4.28
CA GLY A 99 12.37 -0.31 -4.24
C GLY A 99 13.24 -1.00 -5.30
N MET A 100 12.77 -2.11 -5.86
CA MET A 100 13.47 -2.92 -6.87
C MET A 100 13.07 -2.61 -8.30
N ILE A 101 11.97 -1.86 -8.52
CA ILE A 101 11.57 -1.37 -9.86
C ILE A 101 12.74 -0.70 -10.61
N PRO A 102 13.49 0.27 -10.02
CA PRO A 102 14.59 0.91 -10.75
C PRO A 102 15.75 -0.05 -11.07
N VAL A 103 16.01 -1.02 -10.18
CA VAL A 103 17.05 -2.04 -10.41
C VAL A 103 16.65 -2.96 -11.56
N ILE A 104 15.43 -3.48 -11.56
CA ILE A 104 14.91 -4.33 -12.65
C ILE A 104 14.83 -3.55 -13.96
N GLY A 105 14.34 -2.31 -13.92
CA GLY A 105 14.23 -1.44 -15.09
C GLY A 105 15.57 -1.20 -15.77
N LYS A 106 16.63 -0.98 -14.98
CA LYS A 106 17.97 -0.73 -15.51
C LYS A 106 18.71 -2.01 -15.90
N ASP A 107 18.77 -2.99 -15.01
CA ASP A 107 19.69 -4.12 -15.14
C ASP A 107 19.11 -5.29 -15.94
N ILE A 108 17.78 -5.42 -15.99
CA ILE A 108 17.09 -6.52 -16.70
C ILE A 108 16.40 -6.01 -17.97
N LEU A 109 15.70 -4.89 -17.89
CA LEU A 109 14.94 -4.33 -19.01
C LEU A 109 15.77 -3.34 -19.86
N HIS A 110 16.98 -2.97 -19.40
CA HIS A 110 17.89 -2.03 -20.07
C HIS A 110 17.22 -0.71 -20.48
N LEU A 111 16.38 -0.18 -19.59
CA LEU A 111 15.56 1.01 -19.84
C LEU A 111 16.29 2.29 -19.49
N GLU A 112 15.96 3.33 -20.27
CA GLU A 112 16.25 4.71 -19.93
C GLU A 112 15.49 5.16 -18.67
N PRO A 113 16.01 6.12 -17.89
CA PRO A 113 15.38 6.52 -16.64
C PRO A 113 13.95 7.05 -16.76
N SER A 114 13.60 7.68 -17.88
CA SER A 114 12.23 8.11 -18.16
C SER A 114 11.28 6.92 -18.27
N LEU A 115 11.69 5.83 -18.92
CA LEU A 115 10.91 4.60 -19.05
C LEU A 115 10.80 3.85 -17.72
N ILE A 116 11.83 3.91 -16.86
CA ILE A 116 11.77 3.43 -15.47
C ILE A 116 10.72 4.25 -14.69
N GLY A 117 10.68 5.56 -14.89
CA GLY A 117 9.65 6.44 -14.33
C GLY A 117 8.23 6.05 -14.79
N VAL A 118 8.06 5.74 -16.08
CA VAL A 118 6.79 5.22 -16.63
C VAL A 118 6.41 3.88 -15.99
N LEU A 119 7.38 2.98 -15.78
CA LEU A 119 7.15 1.69 -15.16
C LEU A 119 6.66 1.83 -13.71
N ALA A 120 7.28 2.70 -12.92
CA ALA A 120 6.84 3.01 -11.56
C ALA A 120 5.48 3.71 -11.54
N ALA A 121 5.21 4.58 -12.52
CA ALA A 121 3.94 5.28 -12.65
C ALA A 121 2.77 4.39 -13.05
N ALA A 122 3.04 3.28 -13.76
CA ALA A 122 2.03 2.29 -14.13
C ALA A 122 1.30 1.73 -12.90
N ASP A 123 2.03 1.43 -11.82
CA ASP A 123 1.46 1.01 -10.53
C ASP A 123 0.57 2.10 -9.91
N GLY A 124 1.03 3.35 -9.87
CA GLY A 124 0.25 4.49 -9.37
C GLY A 124 -1.00 4.77 -10.20
N CYS A 125 -0.91 4.67 -11.52
CA CYS A 125 -2.01 4.82 -12.46
C CYS A 125 -3.07 3.73 -12.22
N GLY A 126 -2.65 2.46 -12.13
CA GLY A 126 -3.54 1.35 -11.81
C GLY A 126 -4.24 1.53 -10.46
N ALA A 127 -3.53 2.04 -9.46
CA ALA A 127 -4.10 2.33 -8.13
C ALA A 127 -5.10 3.49 -8.16
N LEU A 128 -4.88 4.51 -8.99
CA LEU A 128 -5.83 5.61 -9.16
C LEU A 128 -7.12 5.13 -9.81
N PHE A 129 -7.02 4.43 -10.94
CA PHE A 129 -8.18 3.83 -11.61
C PHE A 129 -8.89 2.84 -10.69
N GLY A 130 -8.15 1.99 -9.99
CA GLY A 130 -8.71 1.05 -9.03
C GLY A 130 -9.41 1.72 -7.86
N GLY A 131 -8.87 2.84 -7.38
CA GLY A 131 -9.51 3.62 -6.32
C GLY A 131 -10.87 4.16 -6.75
N ILE A 132 -10.98 4.66 -8.00
CA ILE A 132 -12.25 5.11 -8.58
C ILE A 132 -13.23 3.94 -8.73
N VAL A 133 -12.77 2.81 -9.27
CA VAL A 133 -13.60 1.60 -9.42
C VAL A 133 -14.13 1.13 -8.06
N VAL A 134 -13.26 1.08 -7.05
CA VAL A 134 -13.66 0.72 -5.68
C VAL A 134 -14.62 1.75 -5.11
N ALA A 135 -14.39 3.05 -5.29
CA ALA A 135 -15.27 4.09 -4.78
C ALA A 135 -16.68 4.04 -5.40
N VAL A 136 -16.80 3.66 -6.67
CA VAL A 136 -18.09 3.60 -7.39
C VAL A 136 -18.81 2.28 -7.15
N PHE A 137 -18.10 1.15 -7.15
CA PHE A 137 -18.72 -0.19 -7.19
C PHE A 137 -18.62 -0.96 -5.87
N ALA A 138 -17.78 -0.54 -4.91
CA ALA A 138 -17.65 -1.28 -3.66
C ALA A 138 -18.88 -1.08 -2.76
N GLN A 139 -19.58 -2.18 -2.52
CA GLN A 139 -20.64 -2.25 -1.52
C GLN A 139 -20.10 -2.87 -0.22
N SER A 140 -20.68 -2.48 0.92
CA SER A 140 -20.25 -2.93 2.25
C SER A 140 -20.18 -4.45 2.39
N VAL A 141 -21.10 -5.16 1.74
CA VAL A 141 -21.17 -6.64 1.72
C VAL A 141 -19.90 -7.27 1.12
N TYR A 142 -19.19 -6.57 0.24
CA TYR A 142 -18.04 -7.10 -0.48
C TYR A 142 -16.69 -6.61 0.04
N TYR A 143 -16.61 -5.73 1.04
CA TYR A 143 -15.35 -5.13 1.51
C TYR A 143 -14.27 -6.16 1.86
N ARG A 144 -14.64 -7.21 2.59
CA ARG A 144 -13.72 -8.31 2.95
C ARG A 144 -13.21 -9.07 1.72
N ARG A 145 -14.09 -9.29 0.73
CA ARG A 145 -13.74 -10.00 -0.51
C ARG A 145 -12.83 -9.14 -1.40
N ILE A 146 -13.13 -7.85 -1.54
CA ILE A 146 -12.31 -6.88 -2.28
C ILE A 146 -10.90 -6.80 -1.66
N PHE A 147 -10.80 -6.77 -0.33
CA PHE A 147 -9.51 -6.76 0.37
C PHE A 147 -8.65 -8.01 0.05
N VAL A 148 -9.24 -9.20 0.18
CA VAL A 148 -8.53 -10.47 -0.06
C VAL A 148 -8.15 -10.64 -1.53
N ILE A 149 -9.07 -10.35 -2.45
CA ILE A 149 -8.81 -10.43 -3.89
C ILE A 149 -7.76 -9.40 -4.29
N GLY A 150 -7.85 -8.16 -3.81
CA GLY A 150 -6.87 -7.11 -4.08
C GLY A 150 -5.46 -7.50 -3.61
N SER A 151 -5.36 -8.06 -2.40
CA SER A 151 -4.08 -8.57 -1.87
C SER A 151 -3.49 -9.69 -2.74
N ALA A 152 -4.33 -10.63 -3.18
CA ALA A 152 -3.90 -11.73 -4.04
C ALA A 152 -3.48 -11.24 -5.43
N ILE A 153 -4.22 -10.29 -6.03
CA ILE A 153 -3.87 -9.67 -7.31
C ILE A 153 -2.50 -9.02 -7.22
N VAL A 154 -2.22 -8.26 -6.15
CA VAL A 154 -0.91 -7.62 -5.95
C VAL A 154 0.20 -8.66 -5.84
N LEU A 155 0.04 -9.70 -5.02
CA LEU A 155 1.05 -10.78 -4.89
C LEU A 155 1.35 -11.46 -6.23
N VAL A 156 0.31 -11.81 -6.99
CA VAL A 156 0.45 -12.45 -8.30
C VAL A 156 1.08 -11.48 -9.31
N ALA A 157 0.66 -10.21 -9.33
CA ALA A 157 1.21 -9.21 -10.23
C ALA A 157 2.70 -8.99 -9.97
N VAL A 158 3.11 -8.85 -8.71
CA VAL A 158 4.52 -8.68 -8.35
C VAL A 158 5.34 -9.94 -8.71
N PHE A 159 4.79 -11.13 -8.51
CA PHE A 159 5.43 -12.37 -8.93
C PHE A 159 5.62 -12.42 -10.46
N VAL A 160 4.58 -12.13 -11.24
CA VAL A 160 4.67 -12.11 -12.71
C VAL A 160 5.63 -11.01 -13.19
N PHE A 161 5.63 -9.83 -12.55
CA PHE A 161 6.58 -8.76 -12.84
C PHE A 161 8.02 -9.21 -12.62
N SER A 162 8.29 -9.97 -11.57
CA SER A 162 9.63 -10.51 -11.29
C SER A 162 10.15 -11.47 -12.38
N LEU A 163 9.24 -12.11 -13.12
CA LEU A 163 9.56 -12.99 -14.24
C LEU A 163 9.56 -12.27 -15.59
N SER A 164 9.12 -11.01 -15.62
CA SER A 164 8.95 -10.26 -16.87
C SER A 164 10.30 -9.75 -17.38
N GLY A 165 10.61 -10.06 -18.64
CA GLY A 165 11.77 -9.52 -19.37
C GLY A 165 11.39 -8.54 -20.48
N VAL A 166 10.10 -8.14 -20.55
CA VAL A 166 9.57 -7.31 -21.64
C VAL A 166 8.82 -6.13 -21.04
N PHE A 167 9.21 -4.91 -21.42
CA PHE A 167 8.67 -3.66 -20.88
C PHE A 167 7.14 -3.60 -20.94
N GLY A 168 6.53 -3.95 -22.09
CA GLY A 168 5.08 -3.91 -22.25
C GLY A 168 4.33 -4.83 -21.27
N LEU A 169 4.85 -6.05 -21.07
CA LEU A 169 4.28 -6.99 -20.10
C LEU A 169 4.41 -6.43 -18.67
N SER A 170 5.58 -5.89 -18.33
CA SER A 170 5.83 -5.30 -17.01
C SER A 170 4.85 -4.16 -16.71
N VAL A 171 4.62 -3.25 -17.66
CA VAL A 171 3.67 -2.15 -17.51
C VAL A 171 2.24 -2.65 -17.31
N SER A 172 1.78 -3.60 -18.14
CA SER A 172 0.42 -4.16 -18.01
C SER A 172 0.21 -4.85 -16.67
N VAL A 173 1.21 -5.61 -16.21
CA VAL A 173 1.15 -6.32 -14.93
C VAL A 173 1.15 -5.35 -13.76
N LEU A 174 1.94 -4.28 -13.80
CA LEU A 174 1.96 -3.25 -12.75
C LEU A 174 0.67 -2.43 -12.72
N LEU A 175 0.03 -2.17 -13.86
CA LEU A 175 -1.31 -1.56 -13.91
C LEU A 175 -2.34 -2.43 -13.19
N ILE A 176 -2.32 -3.75 -13.43
CA ILE A 176 -3.20 -4.71 -12.76
C ILE A 176 -2.85 -4.80 -11.26
N GLY A 177 -1.57 -4.80 -10.91
CA GLY A 177 -1.08 -4.76 -9.54
C GLY A 177 -1.60 -3.52 -8.80
N GLY A 178 -1.51 -2.35 -9.42
CA GLY A 178 -2.05 -1.09 -8.89
C GLY A 178 -3.56 -1.17 -8.63
N LEU A 179 -4.33 -1.75 -9.54
CA LEU A 179 -5.77 -1.98 -9.35
C LEU A 179 -6.04 -2.84 -8.10
N GLY A 180 -5.30 -3.93 -7.92
CA GLY A 180 -5.37 -4.76 -6.71
C GLY A 180 -4.97 -3.99 -5.45
N LEU A 181 -3.97 -3.12 -5.57
CA LEU A 181 -3.45 -2.30 -4.49
C LEU A 181 -4.47 -1.29 -3.98
N ALA A 182 -5.29 -0.72 -4.87
CA ALA A 182 -6.42 0.11 -4.45
C ALA A 182 -7.43 -0.69 -3.62
N GLY A 183 -7.79 -1.89 -4.07
CA GLY A 183 -8.67 -2.78 -3.32
C GLY A 183 -8.11 -3.15 -1.95
N PHE A 184 -6.81 -3.44 -1.86
CA PHE A 184 -6.12 -3.69 -0.60
C PHE A 184 -6.09 -2.44 0.31
N GLY A 185 -5.51 -1.34 -0.16
CA GLY A 185 -5.23 -0.16 0.66
C GLY A 185 -6.50 0.57 1.12
N THR A 186 -7.50 0.71 0.25
CA THR A 186 -8.78 1.32 0.62
C THR A 186 -9.51 0.45 1.64
N MET A 187 -9.65 -0.86 1.37
CA MET A 187 -10.39 -1.74 2.28
C MET A 187 -9.68 -2.01 3.59
N GLN A 188 -8.34 -1.95 3.63
CA GLN A 188 -7.55 -2.06 4.86
C GLN A 188 -8.00 -1.04 5.92
N SER A 189 -8.04 0.24 5.53
CA SER A 189 -8.45 1.32 6.43
C SER A 189 -9.94 1.27 6.72
N THR A 190 -10.77 1.00 5.70
CA THR A 190 -12.24 0.94 5.85
C THR A 190 -12.70 -0.20 6.75
N LEU A 191 -12.13 -1.40 6.62
CA LEU A 191 -12.50 -2.54 7.46
C LEU A 191 -12.15 -2.28 8.93
N ILE A 192 -10.98 -1.72 9.22
CA ILE A 192 -10.65 -1.34 10.60
C ILE A 192 -11.63 -0.27 11.11
N PHE A 193 -11.96 0.72 10.29
CA PHE A 193 -12.86 1.80 10.69
C PHE A 193 -14.28 1.30 11.01
N VAL A 194 -14.83 0.43 10.17
CA VAL A 194 -16.21 -0.10 10.29
C VAL A 194 -16.32 -1.12 11.41
N GLU A 195 -15.33 -2.00 11.56
CA GLU A 195 -15.37 -3.07 12.56
C GLU A 195 -15.03 -2.55 13.97
N THR A 196 -14.32 -1.43 14.08
CA THR A 196 -13.82 -0.92 15.36
C THR A 196 -14.72 0.19 15.97
N PRO A 197 -15.13 0.06 17.25
CA PRO A 197 -15.86 1.09 17.98
C PRO A 197 -15.11 2.42 18.02
N ALA A 198 -15.85 3.53 17.99
CA ALA A 198 -15.28 4.88 17.95
C ALA A 198 -14.32 5.19 19.11
N SER A 199 -14.56 4.63 20.30
CA SER A 199 -13.74 4.86 21.51
C SER A 199 -12.30 4.35 21.42
N ILE A 200 -12.06 3.28 20.66
CA ILE A 200 -10.73 2.64 20.54
C ILE A 200 -10.18 2.69 19.11
N ARG A 201 -10.94 3.26 18.16
CA ARG A 201 -10.58 3.33 16.74
C ARG A 201 -9.23 3.97 16.49
N GLY A 202 -8.92 5.08 17.18
CA GLY A 202 -7.62 5.75 17.05
C GLY A 202 -6.44 4.84 17.46
N ARG A 203 -6.62 4.01 18.49
CA ARG A 203 -5.61 3.07 18.98
C ARG A 203 -5.38 1.93 17.97
N VAL A 204 -6.45 1.37 17.41
CA VAL A 204 -6.35 0.31 16.40
C VAL A 204 -5.73 0.82 15.09
N LEU A 205 -6.09 2.04 14.66
CA LEU A 205 -5.43 2.69 13.52
C LEU A 205 -3.94 2.98 13.79
N GLY A 206 -3.58 3.33 15.03
CA GLY A 206 -2.17 3.46 15.43
C GLY A 206 -1.40 2.14 15.29
N ILE A 207 -2.01 1.03 15.68
CA ILE A 207 -1.43 -0.32 15.50
C ILE A 207 -1.33 -0.68 14.01
N LEU A 208 -2.33 -0.31 13.19
CA LEU A 208 -2.24 -0.47 11.73
C LEU A 208 -1.00 0.25 11.18
N THR A 209 -0.74 1.48 11.61
CA THR A 209 0.46 2.23 11.20
C THR A 209 1.75 1.53 11.63
N MET A 210 1.81 0.94 12.82
CA MET A 210 2.95 0.10 13.25
C MET A 210 3.13 -1.12 12.34
N CYS A 211 2.04 -1.76 11.91
CA CYS A 211 2.10 -2.87 10.96
C CYS A 211 2.62 -2.42 9.58
N ILE A 212 2.21 -1.25 9.09
CA ILE A 212 2.76 -0.66 7.85
C ILE A 212 4.27 -0.36 8.02
N GLY A 213 4.68 0.05 9.22
CA GLY A 213 6.09 0.26 9.60
C GLY A 213 6.98 -0.98 9.50
N THR A 214 6.45 -2.17 9.18
CA THR A 214 7.25 -3.36 8.88
C THR A 214 7.85 -3.35 7.47
N MET A 215 7.38 -2.47 6.58
CA MET A 215 7.86 -2.36 5.19
C MET A 215 9.40 -2.22 5.07
N PRO A 216 10.10 -1.39 5.86
CA PRO A 216 11.56 -1.27 5.78
C PRO A 216 12.29 -2.58 6.09
N ILE A 217 11.72 -3.44 6.94
CA ILE A 217 12.30 -4.76 7.25
C ILE A 217 12.22 -5.67 6.01
N GLY A 218 11.09 -5.64 5.30
CA GLY A 218 10.94 -6.34 4.01
C GLY A 218 11.89 -5.79 2.94
N MET A 219 12.09 -4.46 2.89
CA MET A 219 13.02 -3.80 1.98
C MET A 219 14.48 -4.23 2.24
N LEU A 220 14.89 -4.31 3.51
CA LEU A 220 16.21 -4.82 3.88
C LEU A 220 16.36 -6.30 3.51
N ALA A 221 15.33 -7.11 3.76
CA ALA A 221 15.34 -8.53 3.41
C ALA A 221 15.46 -8.75 1.89
N VAL A 222 14.67 -8.03 1.07
CA VAL A 222 14.75 -8.17 -0.39
C VAL A 222 16.09 -7.68 -0.93
N GLY A 223 16.64 -6.59 -0.37
CA GLY A 223 17.94 -6.07 -0.75
C GLY A 223 19.05 -7.08 -0.49
N LEU A 224 19.09 -7.64 0.73
CA LEU A 224 20.06 -8.65 1.10
C LEU A 224 19.95 -9.90 0.22
N ILE A 225 18.75 -10.36 -0.10
CA ILE A 225 18.57 -11.52 -0.99
C ILE A 225 18.97 -11.16 -2.42
N ALA A 226 18.67 -9.95 -2.89
CA ALA A 226 18.98 -9.48 -4.23
C ALA A 226 20.49 -9.43 -4.51
N ASP A 227 21.31 -9.13 -3.51
CA ASP A 227 22.78 -9.15 -3.65
C ASP A 227 23.32 -10.55 -4.02
N TRP A 228 22.63 -11.62 -3.64
CA TRP A 228 23.10 -13.00 -3.79
C TRP A 228 22.53 -13.67 -5.03
N ILE A 229 21.23 -13.45 -5.31
CA ILE A 229 20.51 -14.15 -6.38
C ILE A 229 19.93 -13.21 -7.45
N GLY A 230 20.14 -11.91 -7.33
CA GLY A 230 19.60 -10.88 -8.22
C GLY A 230 18.20 -10.41 -7.84
N ALA A 231 17.86 -9.17 -8.21
CA ALA A 231 16.62 -8.50 -7.82
C ALA A 231 15.35 -9.26 -8.25
N ALA A 232 15.27 -9.71 -9.51
CA ALA A 232 14.13 -10.47 -10.01
C ALA A 232 13.88 -11.75 -9.21
N ARG A 233 14.93 -12.54 -8.96
CA ARG A 233 14.79 -13.81 -8.20
C ARG A 233 14.45 -13.53 -6.73
N ALA A 234 15.04 -12.51 -6.12
CA ALA A 234 14.72 -12.11 -4.76
C ALA A 234 13.23 -11.79 -4.57
N ILE A 235 12.66 -10.97 -5.46
CA ILE A 235 11.23 -10.65 -5.44
C ILE A 235 10.39 -11.91 -5.67
N SER A 236 10.79 -12.77 -6.61
CA SER A 236 10.05 -14.02 -6.90
C SER A 236 9.97 -14.94 -5.67
N VAL A 237 11.07 -15.10 -4.93
CA VAL A 237 11.12 -15.93 -3.72
C VAL A 237 10.27 -15.32 -2.62
N MET A 238 10.37 -14.02 -2.39
CA MET A 238 9.59 -13.34 -1.36
C MET A 238 8.09 -13.39 -1.65
N THR A 239 7.69 -13.13 -2.89
CA THR A 239 6.28 -13.20 -3.29
C THR A 239 5.73 -14.61 -3.25
N LEU A 240 6.50 -15.64 -3.65
CA LEU A 240 6.12 -17.04 -3.50
C LEU A 240 5.91 -17.43 -2.03
N CYS A 241 6.82 -17.04 -1.15
CA CYS A 241 6.66 -17.23 0.29
C CYS A 241 5.40 -16.51 0.81
N GLY A 242 5.17 -15.26 0.37
CA GLY A 242 3.97 -14.50 0.68
C GLY A 242 2.70 -15.23 0.24
N MET A 243 2.65 -15.75 -0.98
CA MET A 243 1.53 -16.52 -1.53
C MET A 243 1.29 -17.84 -0.76
N ALA A 244 2.36 -18.53 -0.36
CA ALA A 244 2.25 -19.77 0.42
C ALA A 244 1.67 -19.53 1.82
N VAL A 245 2.03 -18.41 2.46
CA VAL A 245 1.51 -18.00 3.76
C VAL A 245 0.10 -17.41 3.64
N PHE A 246 -0.21 -16.76 2.51
CA PHE A 246 -1.52 -16.18 2.23
C PHE A 246 -2.58 -17.28 2.02
N LYS A 247 -3.25 -17.68 3.11
CA LYS A 247 -4.39 -18.59 3.05
C LYS A 247 -5.71 -17.81 2.98
N PRO A 248 -6.35 -17.69 1.79
CA PRO A 248 -7.62 -16.95 1.64
C PRO A 248 -8.78 -17.59 2.42
N ARG A 249 -8.63 -18.86 2.84
CA ARG A 249 -9.63 -19.62 3.58
C ARG A 249 -9.92 -19.07 4.99
N CYS A 250 -9.00 -18.34 5.63
CA CYS A 250 -9.22 -17.84 6.99
C CYS A 250 -10.20 -16.65 7.08
N LEU A 251 -10.47 -15.93 5.98
CA LEU A 251 -11.45 -14.84 5.98
C LEU A 251 -12.83 -15.25 5.43
N CYS A 252 -12.90 -16.27 4.58
CA CYS A 252 -14.15 -16.69 3.95
C CYS A 252 -15.05 -17.54 4.86
N THR A 253 -14.56 -18.08 5.98
CA THR A 253 -15.38 -18.88 6.92
C THR A 253 -16.43 -18.08 7.69
N GLY A 254 -16.48 -16.75 7.54
CA GLY A 254 -17.58 -15.90 8.00
C GLY A 254 -18.68 -15.69 6.95
N VAL A 255 -18.56 -16.26 5.75
CA VAL A 255 -19.58 -16.22 4.69
C VAL A 255 -20.69 -17.21 5.05
N ARG A 256 -21.49 -16.90 6.08
CA ARG A 256 -22.89 -17.35 6.07
C ARG A 256 -23.70 -16.24 5.44
N CYS A 257 -24.08 -16.48 4.18
CA CYS A 257 -25.32 -15.97 3.62
C CYS A 257 -26.45 -16.23 4.64
N GLY A 258 -27.08 -15.18 5.12
CA GLY A 258 -28.20 -15.27 6.05
C GLY A 258 -28.20 -14.07 6.98
N ASP A 259 -28.66 -12.93 6.46
CA ASP A 259 -29.39 -11.88 7.20
C ASP A 259 -29.77 -10.76 6.20
N THR A 260 -30.38 -11.16 5.09
CA THR A 260 -31.03 -10.22 4.14
C THR A 260 -32.51 -10.01 4.49
N GLU A 261 -32.95 -10.42 5.68
CA GLU A 261 -34.36 -10.31 6.10
C GLU A 261 -34.64 -9.22 7.16
N LEU A 262 -33.64 -8.50 7.66
CA LEU A 262 -33.86 -7.47 8.71
C LEU A 262 -33.96 -6.01 8.22
N CYS A 263 -33.95 -5.75 6.90
CA CYS A 263 -34.27 -4.44 6.32
C CYS A 263 -35.61 -4.45 5.56
N ARG A 264 -36.64 -5.08 6.16
CA ARG A 264 -38.01 -5.02 5.63
C ARG A 264 -39.07 -4.80 6.70
N THR A 265 -38.76 -4.01 7.73
CA THR A 265 -39.76 -3.39 8.61
C THR A 265 -39.11 -2.18 9.28
N GLU A 266 -39.38 -1.00 8.73
CA GLU A 266 -39.91 0.21 9.39
C GLU A 266 -39.80 1.41 8.44
#